data_AF-A0A9P7MYX0-F1
#
_entry.id   AF-A0A9P7MYX0-F1
#
_cell.length_a   1.000
_cell.length_b   1.000
_cell.length_c   1.000
_cell.angle_alpha   90.00
_cell.angle_beta   90.00
_cell.angle_gamma   90.00
#
_symmetry.space_group_name_H-M   'P 1'
#
loop_
_entity.id
_entity.type
_entity.pdbx_description
1 polymer ?
#
loop_
_entity_poly.entity_id
_entity_poly.type
_entity_poly.pdbx_seq_one_letter_code
_entity_poly.pdbx_strand_id
1 'polypeptide(L)' 'MPSADALQPPLTSIESDICKSYGGWTNFIISMRLRPDNSDDVEKGRVIIAAFAAEMEKDLEQEQKQKLQNNR' A
#
# COMPACT_ATOMS: atom_id res chain seq x y z
N MET A 1 -12.07 -8.87 16.61
CA MET A 1 -10.72 -8.80 16.02
C MET A 1 -10.18 -10.23 16.09
N PRO A 2 -9.91 -11.03 15.03
CA PRO A 2 -9.34 -10.69 13.71
C PRO A 2 -9.81 -11.59 12.53
N SER A 3 -10.34 -11.10 11.39
CA SER A 3 -10.56 -12.00 10.21
C SER A 3 -10.70 -11.33 8.83
N ALA A 4 -10.75 -10.00 8.72
CA ALA A 4 -10.83 -9.37 7.40
C ALA A 4 -9.48 -9.33 6.64
N ASP A 5 -8.40 -9.81 7.27
CA ASP A 5 -7.06 -9.91 6.66
C ASP A 5 -6.92 -11.15 5.75
N ALA A 6 -7.91 -12.05 5.73
CA ALA A 6 -7.90 -13.28 4.93
C ALA A 6 -8.20 -13.06 3.44
N LEU A 7 -8.59 -11.83 3.05
CA LEU A 7 -8.78 -11.40 1.66
C LEU A 7 -7.58 -10.62 1.13
N GLN A 8 -6.41 -10.72 1.76
CA GLN A 8 -5.19 -10.22 1.15
C GLN A 8 -4.85 -11.10 -0.06
N PRO A 9 -4.97 -10.59 -1.31
CA PRO A 9 -4.18 -11.16 -2.40
C PRO A 9 -2.69 -11.07 -2.00
N PRO A 10 -1.79 -11.88 -2.57
CA PRO A 10 -0.37 -11.83 -2.24
C PRO A 10 0.18 -10.43 -2.53
N LEU A 11 0.14 -9.58 -1.51
CA LEU A 11 0.56 -8.18 -1.53
C LEU A 11 2.06 -8.17 -1.31
N THR A 12 2.75 -7.37 -2.11
CA THR A 12 4.17 -7.12 -1.98
C THR A 12 4.48 -6.50 -0.61
N SER A 13 5.72 -6.62 -0.13
CA SER A 13 6.09 -6.15 1.21
C SER A 13 5.76 -4.67 1.45
N ILE A 14 5.83 -3.83 0.41
CA ILE A 14 5.51 -2.40 0.46
C ILE A 14 4.01 -2.17 0.64
N GLU A 15 3.18 -2.87 -0.13
CA GLU A 15 1.72 -2.77 -0.02
C GLU A 15 1.22 -3.26 1.36
N SER A 16 1.85 -4.30 1.90
CA SER A 16 1.57 -4.77 3.26
C SER A 16 1.96 -3.72 4.32
N ASP A 17 3.07 -3.01 4.12
CA ASP A 17 3.53 -1.95 5.04
C ASP A 17 2.62 -0.72 5.01
N ILE A 18 2.15 -0.33 3.82
CA ILE A 18 1.12 0.70 3.64
C ILE A 18 -0.16 0.27 4.36
N CYS A 19 -0.65 -0.95 4.10
CA CYS A 19 -1.83 -1.47 4.81
C CYS A 19 -1.65 -1.43 6.33
N LYS A 20 -0.50 -1.89 6.85
CA LYS A 20 -0.20 -1.88 8.29
C LYS A 20 -0.16 -0.47 8.86
N SER A 21 0.42 0.49 8.15
CA SER A 21 0.41 1.90 8.54
C SER A 21 -1.01 2.46 8.65
N TYR A 22 -1.94 1.98 7.82
CA TYR A 22 -3.36 2.32 7.92
C TYR A 22 -4.14 1.44 8.92
N GLY A 23 -3.55 0.42 9.56
CA GLY A 23 -4.27 -0.48 10.48
C GLY A 23 -4.97 -1.67 9.81
N GLY A 24 -4.57 -2.02 8.59
CA GLY A 24 -5.02 -3.18 7.81
C GLY A 24 -5.75 -2.80 6.52
N TRP A 25 -5.95 -3.80 5.65
CA TRP A 25 -6.63 -3.64 4.35
C TRP A 25 -8.00 -2.97 4.47
N THR A 26 -8.81 -3.40 5.43
CA THR A 26 -10.15 -2.86 5.64
C THR A 26 -10.12 -1.39 6.01
N ASN A 27 -9.19 -0.98 6.89
CA ASN A 27 -9.11 0.41 7.32
C ASN A 27 -8.53 1.31 6.21
N PHE A 28 -7.65 0.77 5.37
CA PHE A 28 -7.21 1.42 4.14
C PHE A 28 -8.38 1.66 3.16
N ILE A 29 -9.17 0.63 2.86
CA ILE A 29 -10.36 0.72 2.00
C ILE A 29 -11.36 1.75 2.55
N ILE A 30 -11.64 1.73 3.87
CA ILE A 30 -12.51 2.72 4.52
C ILE A 30 -11.94 4.13 4.40
N SER A 31 -10.62 4.30 4.57
CA SER A 31 -9.94 5.60 4.44
C SER A 31 -10.04 6.16 3.02
N MET A 32 -10.02 5.29 2.01
CA MET A 32 -10.23 5.62 0.61
C MET A 32 -11.71 5.80 0.23
N ARG A 33 -12.62 5.77 1.21
CA ARG A 33 -14.09 5.83 1.03
C ARG A 33 -14.64 4.73 0.12
N LEU A 34 -13.94 3.60 0.06
CA LEU A 34 -14.30 2.41 -0.70
C LEU A 34 -15.02 1.39 0.20
N ARG A 35 -15.84 0.52 -0.40
CA ARG A 35 -16.54 -0.54 0.34
C ARG A 35 -15.78 -1.86 0.22
N PRO A 36 -15.44 -2.52 1.36
CA PRO A 36 -14.76 -3.81 1.33
C PRO A 36 -15.67 -4.96 0.86
N ASP A 37 -16.98 -4.76 0.90
CA ASP A 37 -18.00 -5.73 0.47
C ASP A 37 -18.23 -5.69 -1.06
N ASN A 38 -17.75 -4.65 -1.74
CA ASN A 38 -17.93 -4.48 -3.18
C ASN A 38 -16.66 -4.85 -3.94
N SER A 39 -16.74 -5.85 -4.81
CA SER A 39 -15.59 -6.34 -5.58
C SER A 39 -14.96 -5.26 -6.48
N ASP A 40 -15.77 -4.36 -7.05
CA ASP A 40 -15.26 -3.23 -7.85
C ASP A 40 -14.43 -2.26 -7.01
N ASP A 41 -14.84 -2.02 -5.76
CA ASP A 41 -14.14 -1.10 -4.86
C ASP A 41 -12.89 -1.75 -4.25
N VAL A 42 -12.91 -3.08 -4.06
CA VAL A 42 -11.70 -3.86 -3.72
C VAL A 42 -10.66 -3.76 -4.83
N GLU A 43 -11.08 -3.86 -6.10
CA GLU A 43 -10.16 -3.74 -7.24
C GLU A 43 -9.59 -2.32 -7.36
N LYS A 44 -10.41 -1.29 -7.16
CA LYS A 44 -9.90 0.10 -7.06
C LYS A 44 -8.90 0.25 -5.93
N GLY A 45 -9.18 -0.33 -4.77
CA GLY A 45 -8.27 -0.34 -3.63
C GLY A 45 -6.91 -0.96 -3.98
N ARG A 46 -6.91 -2.04 -4.78
CA ARG A 46 -5.67 -2.67 -5.28
C ARG A 46 -4.89 -1.74 -6.20
N VAL A 47 -5.56 -1.07 -7.13
CA VAL A 47 -4.89 -0.13 -8.03
C VAL A 47 -4.29 1.04 -7.25
N ILE A 48 -5.02 1.55 -6.26
CA ILE A 48 -4.53 2.66 -5.42
C ILE A 48 -3.31 2.21 -4.61
N ILE A 49 -3.38 1.06 -3.93
CA ILE A 49 -2.24 0.62 -3.10
C ILE A 49 -1.00 0.31 -3.95
N ALA A 50 -1.18 -0.24 -5.15
CA ALA A 50 -0.09 -0.47 -6.09
C ALA A 50 0.53 0.86 -6.56
N ALA A 51 -0.28 1.89 -6.79
CA ALA A 51 0.22 3.23 -7.14
C ALA A 51 1.03 3.86 -5.98
N PHE A 52 0.53 3.76 -4.74
CA PHE A 52 1.26 4.21 -3.56
C PHE A 52 2.57 3.45 -3.36
N ALA A 53 2.56 2.13 -3.57
CA ALA A 53 3.77 1.31 -3.45
C ALA A 53 4.82 1.69 -4.50
N ALA A 54 4.40 1.91 -5.74
CA ALA A 54 5.30 2.35 -6.82
C ALA A 54 5.87 3.75 -6.58
N GLU A 55 5.12 4.66 -5.95
CA GLU A 55 5.61 5.99 -5.58
C GLU A 55 6.60 5.91 -4.42
N MET A 56 6.29 5.11 -3.40
CA MET A 56 7.19 4.87 -2.27
C MET A 56 8.53 4.25 -2.70
N GLU A 57 8.50 3.29 -3.63
CA GLU A 57 9.71 2.68 -4.18
C GLU A 57 10.60 3.72 -4.91
N LYS A 58 9.98 4.64 -5.66
CA LYS A 58 10.71 5.73 -6.33
C LYS A 58 11.35 6.68 -5.33
N ASP A 59 10.65 7.04 -4.26
CA ASP A 59 11.19 7.93 -3.23
C ASP A 59 12.40 7.30 -2.53
N LEU A 60 12.33 5.99 -2.22
CA LEU A 60 13.47 5.25 -1.69
C LEU A 60 14.66 5.24 -2.66
N GLU A 61 14.42 5.02 -3.96
CA GLU A 61 15.48 5.07 -4.96
C GLU A 61 16.12 6.46 -5.07
N GLN A 62 15.31 7.52 -5.03
CA GLN A 62 15.82 8.89 -5.10
C GLN A 62 16.65 9.23 -3.85
N GLU A 63 16.19 8.85 -2.67
CA GLU A 63 16.94 9.07 -1.44
C GLU A 63 18.29 8.32 -1.44
N GLN A 64 18.31 7.08 -1.95
CA GLN A 64 19.56 6.32 -2.10
C GLN A 64 20.51 6.97 -3.11
N LYS A 65 20.00 7.43 -4.26
CA LYS A 65 20.80 8.14 -5.27
C LYS A 65 21.35 9.46 -4.71
N GLN A 66 20.54 10.22 -3.97
CA GLN A 66 20.95 11.46 -3.32
C GLN A 66 22.05 11.21 -2.28
N LYS A 67 21.90 10.19 -1.42
CA LYS A 67 22.91 9.80 -0.42
C LYS A 67 24.22 9.35 -1.07
N LEU A 68 24.16 8.58 -2.16
CA LEU A 68 25.35 8.14 -2.89
C LEU A 68 26.06 9.31 -3.57
N GLN A 69 25.31 10.30 -4.05
CA GLN A 69 25.86 11.48 -4.73
C GLN A 69 26.43 12.51 -3.75
N ASN A 70 25.87 12.62 -2.55
CA ASN A 70 26.30 13.56 -1.51
C ASN A 70 27.51 13.06 -0.68
N ASN A 71 28.00 11.85 -0.95
CA ASN A 71 29.16 11.24 -0.28
C ASN A 71 30.40 11.15 -1.21
N ARG A 72 30.42 11.96 -2.28
CA ARG A 72 31.56 12.18 -3.20
C ARG A 72 32.13 13.58 -2.98
#